data_AF-A0A0F3LHL8-F1
#
_entry.id   AF-A0A0F3LHL8-F1
#
_cell.length_a   1.000
_cell.length_b   1.000
_cell.length_c   1.000
_cell.angle_alpha   90.00
_cell.angle_beta   90.00
_cell.angle_gamma   90.00
#
_symmetry.space_group_name_H-M   'P 1'
#
loop_
_entity.id
_entity.type
_entity.pdbx_description
1 polymer ?
#
loop_
_entity_poly.entity_id
_entity_poly.type
_entity_poly.pdbx_seq_one_letter_code
_entity_poly.pdbx_strand_id
1 'polypeptide(L)'
;MPRYFFHTQNGDCIRDDQGEELRSVDAAREEAVAVLGEILRYRRASFWTTRAFSVIVTDTDGHTVVSVTATASDDAPDGWSLGDSPR
;
A
#
# COMPACT_ATOMS: atom_id res chain seq x y z
N MET A 1 -17.91 -14.14 6.38
CA MET A 1 -17.34 -13.19 5.41
C MET A 1 -15.91 -13.65 5.11
N PRO A 2 -15.36 -13.49 3.89
CA PRO A 2 -13.97 -13.88 3.63
C PRO A 2 -13.01 -13.10 4.53
N ARG A 3 -11.94 -13.77 4.95
CA ARG A 3 -10.90 -13.18 5.80
C ARG A 3 -9.67 -12.86 4.95
N TYR A 4 -9.10 -11.69 5.18
CA TYR A 4 -7.92 -11.19 4.48
C TYR A 4 -6.84 -10.78 5.46
N PHE A 5 -5.57 -10.99 5.11
CA PHE A 5 -4.42 -10.69 5.96
C PHE A 5 -3.61 -9.57 5.35
N PHE A 6 -3.34 -8.51 6.12
CA PHE A 6 -2.71 -7.28 5.63
C PHE A 6 -1.25 -7.20 6.07
N HIS A 7 -0.36 -7.78 5.27
CA HIS A 7 1.07 -7.73 5.52
C HIS A 7 1.67 -6.41 5.05
N THR A 8 2.69 -5.92 5.76
CA THR A 8 3.35 -4.66 5.40
C THR A 8 4.84 -4.88 5.15
N GLN A 9 5.38 -4.18 4.15
CA GLN A 9 6.81 -4.13 3.86
C GLN A 9 7.24 -2.66 3.84
N ASN A 10 8.06 -2.26 4.82
CA ASN A 10 8.46 -0.85 5.01
C ASN A 10 9.92 -0.67 5.45
N GLY A 11 10.78 -1.60 5.01
CA GLY A 11 12.15 -1.78 5.51
C GLY A 11 12.24 -3.10 6.28
N ASP A 12 11.19 -3.40 7.04
CA ASP A 12 10.95 -4.72 7.64
C ASP A 12 9.68 -5.34 7.04
N CYS A 13 9.59 -6.67 7.09
CA CYS A 13 8.38 -7.41 6.71
C CYS A 13 7.59 -7.75 7.98
N ILE A 14 6.38 -7.20 8.10
CA ILE A 14 5.50 -7.45 9.24
C ILE A 14 4.30 -8.24 8.73
N ARG A 15 4.14 -9.45 9.28
CA ARG A 15 3.00 -10.32 8.98
C ARG A 15 1.85 -10.00 9.92
N ASP A 16 0.68 -9.75 9.33
CA ASP A 16 -0.60 -9.89 10.00
C ASP A 16 -1.01 -11.37 10.08
N ASP A 17 -1.15 -11.88 11.30
CA ASP A 17 -1.59 -13.25 11.60
C ASP A 17 -3.07 -13.31 12.04
N GLN A 18 -3.72 -12.16 12.26
CA GLN A 18 -5.10 -12.08 12.73
C GLN A 18 -6.08 -11.98 11.56
N GLY A 19 -5.74 -11.13 10.59
CA GLY A 19 -6.59 -10.80 9.46
C GLY A 19 -7.87 -10.09 9.85
N GLU A 20 -8.63 -9.69 8.84
CA GLU A 20 -9.91 -8.99 8.96
C GLU A 20 -10.98 -9.62 8.07
N GLU A 21 -12.21 -9.71 8.58
CA GLU A 21 -13.35 -10.21 7.82
C GLU A 21 -13.98 -9.08 7.01
N LEU A 22 -13.86 -9.17 5.68
CA LEU A 22 -14.39 -8.16 4.77
C LEU A 22 -15.42 -8.77 3.81
N ARG A 23 -16.28 -7.93 3.26
CA ARG A 23 -17.38 -8.34 2.37
C ARG A 23 -16.91 -8.86 1.01
N SER A 24 -15.75 -8.42 0.52
CA SER A 24 -15.24 -8.73 -0.82
C SER A 24 -13.76 -8.33 -0.98
N VAL A 25 -13.14 -8.74 -2.10
CA VAL A 25 -11.79 -8.29 -2.49
C VAL A 25 -11.76 -6.79 -2.75
N ASP A 26 -12.83 -6.19 -3.27
CA ASP A 26 -12.88 -4.73 -3.46
C ASP A 26 -12.85 -3.97 -2.13
N ALA A 27 -13.52 -4.48 -1.09
CA ALA A 27 -13.38 -3.93 0.25
C ALA A 27 -11.94 -4.08 0.79
N ALA A 28 -11.27 -5.20 0.49
CA ALA A 28 -9.86 -5.39 0.84
C ALA A 28 -8.92 -4.42 0.09
N ARG A 29 -9.24 -4.03 -1.15
CA ARG A 29 -8.49 -3.00 -1.90
C ARG A 29 -8.63 -1.63 -1.26
N GLU A 30 -9.85 -1.23 -0.92
CA GLU A 30 -10.13 0.02 -0.22
C GLU A 30 -9.36 0.09 1.11
N GLU A 31 -9.43 -0.99 1.90
CA GLU A 31 -8.75 -1.09 3.18
C GLU A 31 -7.21 -1.08 3.03
N ALA A 32 -6.67 -1.78 2.02
CA ALA A 32 -5.22 -1.78 1.78
C ALA A 32 -4.67 -0.38 1.49
N VAL A 33 -5.42 0.45 0.76
CA VAL A 33 -5.06 1.86 0.52
C VAL A 33 -5.15 2.68 1.80
N ALA A 34 -6.18 2.45 2.63
CA ALA A 34 -6.32 3.12 3.92
C ALA A 34 -5.13 2.80 4.84
N VAL A 35 -4.80 1.52 5.01
CA VAL A 35 -3.64 1.04 5.79
C VAL A 35 -2.34 1.66 5.27
N LEU A 36 -2.10 1.66 3.96
CA LEU A 36 -0.90 2.28 3.39
C LEU A 36 -0.84 3.78 3.68
N GLY A 37 -1.97 4.48 3.58
CA GLY A 37 -2.10 5.89 3.92
C GLY A 37 -1.79 6.19 5.39
N GLU A 38 -2.25 5.34 6.31
CA GLU A 38 -1.94 5.46 7.73
C GLU A 38 -0.44 5.26 8.00
N ILE A 39 0.17 4.23 7.42
CA ILE A 39 1.62 3.99 7.53
C ILE A 39 2.40 5.22 7.09
N LEU A 40 2.08 5.78 5.91
CA LEU A 40 2.73 6.98 5.38
C LEU A 40 2.55 8.18 6.32
N ARG A 41 1.34 8.36 6.86
CA ARG A 41 1.01 9.46 7.80
C ARG A 41 1.86 9.41 9.07
N TYR A 42 2.17 8.23 9.60
CA TYR A 42 2.97 8.07 10.82
C TYR A 42 4.47 8.02 10.54
N ARG A 43 4.91 7.40 9.45
CA ARG A 43 6.33 7.12 9.17
C ARG A 43 7.06 8.28 8.50
N ARG A 44 6.37 9.17 7.78
CA ARG A 44 6.87 10.46 7.22
C ARG A 44 8.34 10.44 6.79
N ALA A 45 9.26 10.96 7.62
CA ALA A 45 10.69 11.04 7.30
C ALA A 45 11.34 9.69 6.98
N SER A 46 10.92 8.60 7.64
CA SER A 46 11.43 7.26 7.34
C SER A 46 10.99 6.75 5.97
N PHE A 47 9.86 7.21 5.43
CA PHE A 47 9.43 6.84 4.07
C PHE A 47 10.43 7.33 3.02
N TRP A 48 10.98 8.54 3.19
CA TRP A 48 12.04 9.06 2.32
C TRP A 48 13.35 8.28 2.45
N THR A 49 13.59 7.63 3.59
CA THR A 49 14.77 6.76 3.78
C THR A 49 14.57 5.40 3.12
N THR A 50 13.41 4.76 3.33
CA THR A 50 13.11 3.43 2.77
C THR A 50 12.77 3.48 1.27
N ARG A 51 12.28 4.61 0.77
CA ARG A 51 11.85 4.88 -0.62
C ARG A 51 10.65 4.09 -1.13
N ALA A 52 10.27 2.97 -0.52
CA ALA A 52 9.09 2.22 -0.90
C ALA A 52 8.42 1.57 0.31
N PHE A 53 7.09 1.70 0.40
CA PHE A 53 6.24 0.98 1.36
C PHE A 53 5.15 0.23 0.61
N SER A 54 4.91 -1.01 1.01
CA SER A 54 3.90 -1.86 0.40
C SER A 54 2.95 -2.44 1.45
N VAL A 55 1.69 -2.56 1.08
CA VAL A 55 0.69 -3.41 1.75
C VAL A 55 0.36 -4.55 0.81
N ILE A 56 0.53 -5.78 1.29
CA ILE A 56 0.26 -7.01 0.56
C ILE A 56 -0.87 -7.72 1.29
N VAL A 57 -1.96 -7.97 0.57
CA VAL A 57 -3.14 -8.64 1.12
C VAL A 57 -3.24 -10.04 0.58
N THR A 58 -3.37 -11.03 1.46
CA THR A 58 -3.64 -12.42 1.08
C THR A 58 -5.01 -12.89 1.55
N ASP A 59 -5.55 -13.90 0.88
CA ASP A 59 -6.67 -14.70 1.40
C ASP A 59 -6.20 -15.72 2.44
N THR A 60 -7.12 -16.58 2.90
CA THR A 60 -6.85 -17.65 3.88
C THR A 60 -5.98 -18.78 3.36
N ASP A 61 -5.87 -18.94 2.04
CA ASP A 61 -5.00 -19.92 1.41
C ASP A 61 -3.58 -19.36 1.16
N GLY A 62 -3.36 -18.09 1.50
CA GLY A 62 -2.10 -17.38 1.33
C GLY A 62 -1.90 -16.81 -0.08
N HIS A 63 -2.93 -16.82 -0.93
CA HIS A 63 -2.83 -16.20 -2.25
C HIS A 63 -2.92 -14.69 -2.14
N THR A 64 -1.99 -13.98 -2.78
CA THR A 64 -2.05 -12.51 -2.87
C THR A 64 -3.23 -12.08 -3.72
N VAL A 65 -4.14 -11.31 -3.13
CA VAL A 65 -5.32 -10.74 -3.79
C VAL A 65 -5.19 -9.24 -4.06
N VAL A 66 -4.36 -8.55 -3.28
CA VAL A 66 -4.03 -7.12 -3.47
C VAL A 66 -2.55 -6.91 -3.17
N SER A 67 -1.90 -6.06 -3.96
CA SER A 67 -0.61 -5.47 -3.62
C SER A 67 -0.66 -4.00 -4.02
N VAL A 68 -0.43 -3.12 -3.05
CA VAL A 68 -0.37 -1.67 -3.27
C VAL A 68 0.94 -1.15 -2.70
N THR A 69 1.63 -0.32 -3.49
CA THR A 69 2.95 0.20 -3.14
C THR A 69 2.96 1.71 -3.36
N ALA A 70 3.48 2.44 -2.38
CA ALA A 70 3.86 3.84 -2.53
C ALA A 70 5.38 3.93 -2.63
N THR A 71 5.86 4.74 -3.57
CA THR A 71 7.29 5.01 -3.76
C THR A 71 7.58 6.51 -3.62
N ALA A 72 8.69 6.85 -2.99
CA ALA A 72 9.21 8.21 -2.88
C ALA A 72 10.43 8.39 -3.79
N SER A 73 10.44 9.47 -4.55
CA SER A 73 11.51 9.83 -5.47
C SER A 73 11.74 11.33 -5.40
N ASP A 74 13.00 11.74 -5.60
CA ASP A 74 13.35 13.15 -5.82
C ASP A 74 13.05 13.57 -7.27
N ASP A 75 12.95 12.59 -8.17
CA ASP A 75 12.60 12.77 -9.58
C ASP A 75 11.10 12.53 -9.80
N ALA A 76 10.51 13.31 -10.69
CA ALA A 76 9.15 13.08 -11.17
C ALA A 76 9.07 11.76 -11.95
N PRO A 77 7.89 11.12 -12.02
CA PRO A 77 7.69 9.94 -12.85
C PRO A 77 7.98 10.22 -14.32
N ASP A 78 8.42 9.20 -15.06
CA ASP A 78 8.61 9.31 -16.51
C ASP A 78 7.33 9.78 -17.21
N GLY A 79 7.48 10.74 -18.11
CA GLY A 79 6.36 11.33 -18.86
C GLY A 79 5.50 12.30 -18.05
N TRP A 80 5.82 12.56 -16.78
CA TRP A 80 5.15 13.61 -16.02
C TRP A 80 5.56 14.99 -16.54
N SER A 81 4.58 15.75 -17.01
CA SER A 81 4.74 17.16 -17.30
C SER A 81 3.54 17.94 -16.75
N LEU A 82 3.80 19.14 -16.26
CA LEU A 82 2.75 20.11 -15.98
C LEU A 82 2.32 20.63 -17.35
N GLY A 83 1.35 19.98 -18.00
CA GLY A 83 0.96 20.33 -19.37
C GLY A 83 0.76 21.84 -19.49
N ASP A 84 1.51 22.50 -20.37
CA ASP A 84 1.34 23.92 -20.65
C ASP A 84 -0.12 24.11 -21.10
N SER A 85 -0.97 24.62 -20.21
CA SER A 85 -2.30 25.06 -20.60
C SER A 85 -2.10 26.36 -21.37
N PRO A 86 -2.42 26.43 -22.67
CA PRO A 86 -2.26 27.67 -23.42
C PRO A 86 -3.13 28.75 -22.78
N ARG A 87 -2.51 29.88 -22.47
CA ARG A 87 -3.17 31.11 -22.02
C ARG A 87 -4.13 31.65 -23.07
#